data_AF-A0A9Q9ZRD0-F1
#
_entry.id   AF-A0A9Q9ZRD0-F1
#
_cell.length_a   1.000
_cell.length_b   1.000
_cell.length_c   1.000
_cell.angle_alpha   90.00
_cell.angle_beta   90.00
_cell.angle_gamma   90.00
#
_symmetry.space_group_name_H-M   'P 1'
#
loop_
_entity.id
_entity.type
_entity.pdbx_description
1 polymer ?
#
loop_
_entity_poly.entity_id
_entity_poly.type
_entity_poly.pdbx_seq_one_letter_code
_entity_poly.pdbx_strand_id
1 'polypeptide(L)'
;MHGVMKLASQVAPDNSSIHSLAFSLLANLAISRDCKWVLLKSNFLQHFLSLPMPKAGGRSGSLAAESFSLWLKLLLNVSFGEDGQQMIFRLRGALEMLVGLALSKHSSSKATILLILHNICFCSANKPKVLV
;
A
#
# COMPACT_ATOMS: atom_id res chain seq x y z
N MET A 1 6.18 -16.25 -5.95
CA MET A 1 5.90 -15.01 -5.20
C MET A 1 7.01 -14.61 -4.23
N HIS A 2 7.56 -15.53 -3.42
CA HIS A 2 8.58 -15.21 -2.41
C HIS A 2 9.79 -14.41 -2.94
N GLY A 3 10.38 -14.80 -4.08
CA GLY A 3 11.47 -14.05 -4.70
C GLY A 3 11.09 -12.61 -5.11
N VAL A 4 9.86 -12.41 -5.60
CA VAL A 4 9.36 -11.09 -5.98
C VAL A 4 9.16 -10.20 -4.75
N MET A 5 8.61 -10.75 -3.66
CA MET A 5 8.49 -10.04 -2.39
C MET A 5 9.86 -9.64 -1.83
N LYS A 6 10.86 -10.52 -1.95
CA LYS A 6 12.24 -10.18 -1.56
C LYS A 6 12.78 -8.99 -2.35
N LEU A 7 12.60 -8.97 -3.68
CA LEU A 7 13.01 -7.85 -4.53
C LEU A 7 12.27 -6.54 -4.19
N ALA A 8 10.97 -6.62 -3.88
CA ALA A 8 10.17 -5.47 -3.48
C ALA A 8 10.49 -4.97 -2.05
N SER A 9 11.01 -5.82 -1.16
CA SER A 9 11.38 -5.43 0.21
C SER A 9 12.75 -4.71 0.31
N GLN A 10 13.59 -4.84 -0.72
CA GLN A 10 14.92 -4.21 -0.72
C GLN A 10 14.79 -2.71 -0.96
N VAL A 11 15.37 -1.90 -0.05
CA VAL A 11 15.52 -0.45 -0.23
C VAL A 11 16.53 -0.23 -1.34
N ALA A 12 16.11 0.33 -2.48
CA ALA A 12 16.96 0.43 -3.66
C ALA A 12 18.05 1.51 -3.50
N PRO A 13 19.35 1.15 -3.53
CA PRO A 13 20.42 2.12 -3.71
C PRO A 13 20.65 2.40 -5.20
N ASP A 14 20.42 1.40 -6.08
CA ASP A 14 20.74 1.45 -7.52
C ASP A 14 19.72 0.72 -8.44
N ASN A 15 18.74 -0.02 -7.90
CA ASN A 15 17.83 -0.91 -8.66
C ASN A 15 16.38 -0.41 -8.73
N SER A 16 16.16 0.88 -9.04
CA SER A 16 14.81 1.46 -9.10
C SER A 16 13.89 0.73 -10.09
N SER A 17 14.41 0.29 -11.24
CA SER A 17 13.65 -0.42 -12.28
C SER A 17 13.19 -1.81 -11.83
N ILE A 18 14.07 -2.61 -11.21
CA ILE A 18 13.74 -3.94 -10.69
C ILE A 18 12.73 -3.82 -9.56
N HIS A 19 12.92 -2.85 -8.66
CA HIS A 19 12.00 -2.59 -7.56
C HIS A 19 10.60 -2.21 -8.07
N SER A 20 10.52 -1.27 -9.02
CA SER A 20 9.28 -0.86 -9.67
C SER A 20 8.59 -2.01 -10.43
N LEU A 21 9.36 -2.85 -11.13
CA LEU A 21 8.84 -4.03 -11.82
C LEU A 21 8.31 -5.07 -10.83
N ALA A 22 9.01 -5.30 -9.72
CA ALA A 22 8.55 -6.20 -8.67
C ALA A 22 7.22 -5.72 -8.06
N PHE A 23 7.09 -4.43 -7.76
CA PHE A 23 5.83 -3.85 -7.29
C PHE A 23 4.71 -3.92 -8.33
N SER A 24 5.02 -3.68 -9.61
CA SER A 24 4.04 -3.79 -10.69
C SER A 24 3.53 -5.22 -10.84
N LEU A 25 4.42 -6.21 -10.75
CA LEU A 25 4.06 -7.62 -10.77
C LEU A 25 3.21 -8.00 -9.54
N LEU A 26 3.60 -7.57 -8.34
CA LEU A 26 2.82 -7.81 -7.12
C LEU A 26 1.42 -7.16 -7.20
N ALA A 27 1.30 -5.95 -7.73
CA ALA A 27 0.02 -5.27 -7.89
C ALA A 27 -0.93 -6.03 -8.82
N ASN A 28 -0.41 -6.57 -9.93
CA ASN A 28 -1.19 -7.40 -10.85
C ASN A 28 -1.57 -8.74 -10.21
N LEU A 29 -0.61 -9.41 -9.55
CA LEU A 29 -0.87 -10.68 -8.87
C LEU A 29 -1.89 -10.51 -7.73
N ALA A 30 -1.86 -9.39 -7.03
CA ALA A 30 -2.79 -9.07 -5.95
C ALA A 30 -4.25 -8.97 -6.40
N ILE A 31 -4.59 -9.07 -7.68
CA ILE A 31 -5.97 -9.24 -8.14
C ILE A 31 -6.50 -10.64 -7.79
N SER A 32 -5.64 -11.66 -7.89
CA SER A 32 -5.98 -13.06 -7.57
C SER A 32 -6.09 -13.29 -6.06
N ARG A 33 -7.12 -14.05 -5.66
CA ARG A 33 -7.37 -14.39 -4.25
C ARG A 33 -6.21 -15.17 -3.62
N ASP A 34 -5.70 -16.18 -4.31
CA ASP A 34 -4.59 -17.01 -3.82
C ASP A 34 -3.34 -16.16 -3.60
N CYS A 35 -3.12 -15.20 -4.51
CA CYS A 35 -1.99 -14.30 -4.42
C CYS A 35 -2.11 -13.31 -3.25
N LYS A 36 -3.31 -12.78 -2.98
CA LYS A 36 -3.58 -11.99 -1.76
C LYS A 36 -3.29 -12.82 -0.51
N TRP A 37 -3.67 -14.09 -0.50
CA TRP A 37 -3.43 -14.96 0.66
C TRP A 37 -1.95 -15.19 0.93
N VAL A 38 -1.14 -15.36 -0.12
CA VAL A 38 0.33 -15.46 0.03
C VAL A 38 0.93 -14.16 0.56
N LEU A 39 0.46 -12.98 0.09
CA LEU A 39 0.87 -11.67 0.63
C LEU A 39 0.51 -11.51 2.12
N LEU A 40 -0.65 -12.02 2.53
CA LEU A 40 -1.07 -12.01 3.93
C LEU A 40 -0.15 -12.90 4.79
N LYS A 41 0.08 -14.14 4.36
CA LYS A 41 0.86 -15.12 5.11
C LYS A 41 2.33 -14.74 5.28
N SER A 42 2.88 -13.98 4.35
CA SER A 42 4.25 -13.47 4.43
C SER A 42 4.40 -12.23 5.31
N ASN A 43 3.31 -11.66 5.83
CA ASN A 43 3.29 -10.36 6.51
C ASN A 43 3.88 -9.22 5.66
N PHE A 44 3.89 -9.37 4.33
CA PHE A 44 4.60 -8.43 3.44
C PHE A 44 4.07 -6.99 3.58
N LEU A 45 2.76 -6.81 3.78
CA LEU A 45 2.16 -5.48 3.94
C LEU A 45 2.62 -4.74 5.19
N GLN A 46 3.21 -5.41 6.19
CA GLN A 46 3.80 -4.74 7.37
C GLN A 46 4.93 -3.78 6.99
N HIS A 47 5.66 -4.07 5.91
CA HIS A 47 6.74 -3.20 5.44
C HIS A 47 6.25 -1.81 5.01
N PHE A 48 4.98 -1.67 4.61
CA PHE A 48 4.37 -0.36 4.33
C PHE A 48 4.47 0.57 5.53
N LEU A 49 4.22 0.06 6.74
CA LEU A 49 4.23 0.87 7.97
C LEU A 49 5.64 1.30 8.38
N SER A 50 6.67 0.63 7.85
CA SER A 50 8.07 0.94 8.12
C SER A 50 8.63 2.00 7.17
N LEU A 51 7.84 2.49 6.22
CA LEU A 51 8.31 3.46 5.23
C LEU A 51 8.51 4.85 5.86
N PRO A 52 9.61 5.55 5.52
CA PRO A 52 9.88 6.89 6.02
C PRO A 52 8.89 7.89 5.43
N MET A 53 8.09 8.57 6.25
CA MET A 53 7.08 9.53 5.78
C MET A 53 7.65 10.52 4.74
N PRO A 54 6.95 10.74 3.61
CA PRO A 54 7.38 11.74 2.64
C PRO A 54 7.39 13.12 3.31
N LYS A 55 8.55 13.77 3.36
CA LYS A 55 8.65 15.12 3.94
C LYS A 55 7.82 16.10 3.12
N ALA A 56 7.01 16.91 3.78
CA ALA A 56 6.30 18.03 3.16
C ALA A 56 7.34 18.98 2.54
N GLY A 57 7.28 19.17 1.21
CA GLY A 57 8.24 19.99 0.47
C GLY A 57 9.50 19.25 -0.04
N GLY A 58 9.59 17.93 0.13
CA GLY A 58 10.60 17.13 -0.55
C GLY A 58 10.43 17.20 -2.07
N ARG A 59 11.54 17.31 -2.81
CA ARG A 59 11.52 17.35 -4.29
C ARG A 59 10.72 16.16 -4.83
N SER A 60 9.79 16.45 -5.74
CA SER A 60 9.15 15.44 -6.60
C SER A 60 10.26 14.61 -7.26
N GLY A 61 10.35 13.32 -6.94
CA GLY A 61 11.43 12.45 -7.40
C GLY A 61 12.40 11.92 -6.34
N SER A 62 12.17 12.16 -5.03
CA SER A 62 12.92 11.42 -4.01
C SER A 62 12.56 9.93 -4.00
N LEU A 63 13.55 9.05 -3.81
CA LEU A 63 13.36 7.58 -3.75
C LEU A 63 12.28 7.16 -2.74
N ALA A 64 12.12 7.91 -1.65
CA ALA A 64 11.08 7.68 -0.66
C ALA A 64 9.67 7.94 -1.24
N ALA A 65 9.49 9.03 -1.99
CA ALA A 65 8.21 9.36 -2.61
C ALA A 65 7.82 8.35 -3.71
N GLU A 66 8.80 7.91 -4.51
CA GLU A 66 8.60 6.85 -5.51
C GLU A 66 8.20 5.53 -4.84
N SER A 67 8.92 5.13 -3.79
CA SER A 67 8.59 3.93 -3.00
C SER A 67 7.17 4.01 -2.45
N PHE A 68 6.77 5.15 -1.87
CA PHE A 68 5.39 5.37 -1.41
C PHE A 68 4.36 5.20 -2.53
N SER A 69 4.64 5.74 -3.72
CA SER A 69 3.73 5.64 -4.86
C SER A 69 3.50 4.18 -5.28
N LEU A 70 4.55 3.35 -5.27
CA LEU A 70 4.49 1.93 -5.58
C LEU A 70 3.67 1.15 -4.54
N TRP A 71 3.90 1.44 -3.26
CA TRP A 71 3.14 0.85 -2.16
C TRP A 71 1.66 1.22 -2.22
N LEU A 72 1.32 2.48 -2.48
CA LEU A 72 -0.06 2.92 -2.65
C LEU A 72 -0.74 2.23 -3.83
N LYS A 73 -0.02 2.03 -4.95
CA LYS A 73 -0.54 1.26 -6.10
C LYS A 73 -0.83 -0.20 -5.74
N LEU A 74 0.06 -0.85 -4.98
CA LEU A 74 -0.17 -2.22 -4.49
C LEU A 74 -1.38 -2.28 -3.56
N LEU A 75 -1.44 -1.39 -2.56
CA LEU A 75 -2.55 -1.33 -1.60
C LEU A 75 -3.89 -1.06 -2.29
N LEU A 76 -3.93 -0.20 -3.31
CA LEU A 76 -5.12 0.03 -4.10
C LEU A 76 -5.61 -1.27 -4.76
N ASN A 77 -4.71 -2.02 -5.41
CA ASN A 77 -5.07 -3.29 -6.04
C ASN A 77 -5.57 -4.33 -5.03
N VAL A 78 -4.92 -4.42 -3.86
CA VAL A 78 -5.38 -5.28 -2.77
C VAL A 78 -6.78 -4.88 -2.30
N SER A 79 -7.05 -3.57 -2.18
CA SER A 79 -8.31 -3.02 -1.67
C SER A 79 -9.54 -3.26 -2.56
N PHE A 80 -9.39 -3.73 -3.80
CA PHE A 80 -10.55 -4.00 -4.66
C PHE A 80 -11.35 -5.25 -4.26
N GLY A 81 -10.78 -6.18 -3.49
CA GLY A 81 -11.52 -7.34 -2.99
C GLY A 81 -11.73 -7.28 -1.49
N GLU A 82 -12.85 -7.83 -1.01
CA GLU A 82 -13.22 -7.85 0.40
C GLU A 82 -12.13 -8.45 1.31
N ASP A 83 -11.55 -9.59 0.91
CA ASP A 83 -10.42 -10.21 1.63
C ASP A 83 -9.26 -9.21 1.79
N GLY A 84 -8.93 -8.47 0.73
CA GLY A 84 -7.85 -7.48 0.76
C GLY A 84 -8.20 -6.23 1.58
N GLN A 85 -9.46 -5.78 1.55
CA GLN A 85 -9.95 -4.71 2.42
C GLN A 85 -9.80 -5.10 3.90
N GLN A 86 -10.16 -6.34 4.24
CA GLN A 86 -9.97 -6.89 5.59
C GLN A 86 -8.49 -7.01 5.97
N MET A 87 -7.63 -7.42 5.03
CA MET A 87 -6.18 -7.49 5.25
C MET A 87 -5.60 -6.12 5.60
N ILE A 88 -5.95 -5.07 4.85
CA ILE A 88 -5.47 -3.72 5.10
C ILE A 88 -6.07 -3.16 6.39
N PHE A 89 -7.36 -3.38 6.65
CA PHE A 89 -8.01 -2.93 7.89
C PHE A 89 -7.39 -3.54 9.15
N ARG A 90 -6.99 -4.82 9.09
CA ARG A 90 -6.35 -5.53 10.21
C ARG A 90 -4.88 -5.15 10.41
N LEU A 91 -4.27 -4.46 9.44
CA LEU A 91 -2.91 -3.96 9.55
C LEU A 91 -2.90 -2.75 10.51
N ARG A 92 -2.58 -3.01 11.80
CA ARG A 92 -2.59 -1.99 12.86
C ARG A 92 -1.72 -0.79 12.49
N GLY A 93 -2.29 0.41 12.47
CA GLY A 93 -1.59 1.64 12.07
C GLY A 93 -1.76 2.02 10.60
N ALA A 94 -2.32 1.15 9.76
CA ALA A 94 -2.47 1.43 8.33
C ALA A 94 -3.51 2.53 8.05
N LEU A 95 -4.64 2.52 8.77
CA LEU A 95 -5.66 3.56 8.61
C LEU A 95 -5.15 4.91 9.08
N GLU A 96 -4.48 4.97 10.23
CA GLU A 96 -3.88 6.18 10.78
C GLU A 96 -2.83 6.76 9.82
N MET A 97 -1.99 5.90 9.25
CA MET A 97 -1.01 6.29 8.23
C MET A 97 -1.70 6.82 6.97
N LEU A 98 -2.71 6.13 6.42
CA LEU A 98 -3.43 6.55 5.22
C LEU A 98 -4.19 7.87 5.44
N VAL A 99 -4.83 8.06 6.60
CA VAL A 99 -5.50 9.31 6.97
C VAL A 99 -4.49 10.45 7.10
N GLY A 100 -3.36 10.20 7.79
CA GLY A 100 -2.28 11.19 7.89
C GLY A 100 -1.75 11.63 6.53
N LEU A 101 -1.57 10.68 5.60
CA LEU A 101 -1.17 10.98 4.22
C LEU A 101 -2.25 11.75 3.44
N ALA A 102 -3.53 11.43 3.62
CA ALA A 102 -4.65 12.12 2.95
C ALA A 102 -4.81 13.58 3.42
N LEU A 103 -4.53 13.85 4.69
CA LEU A 103 -4.59 15.18 5.29
C LEU A 103 -3.36 16.04 4.97
N SER A 104 -2.27 15.43 4.49
CA SER A 104 -1.07 16.17 4.08
C SER A 104 -1.35 17.07 2.86
N LYS A 105 -0.86 18.32 2.89
CA LYS A 105 -1.16 19.35 1.87
C LYS A 105 -0.50 19.11 0.50
N HIS A 106 0.46 18.19 0.39
CA HIS A 106 1.34 18.05 -0.78
C HIS A 106 1.40 16.63 -1.37
N SER A 107 0.39 15.78 -1.12
CA SER A 107 0.40 14.43 -1.66
C SER A 107 -0.10 14.40 -3.11
N SER A 108 0.80 14.16 -4.06
CA SER A 108 0.45 13.84 -5.46
C SER A 108 -0.40 12.56 -5.59
N SER A 109 -0.41 11.72 -4.55
CA SER A 109 -1.16 10.46 -4.49
C SER A 109 -2.47 10.57 -3.70
N LYS A 110 -2.95 11.78 -3.38
CA LYS A 110 -4.15 11.99 -2.56
C LYS A 110 -5.38 11.25 -3.07
N ALA A 111 -5.62 11.26 -4.39
CA ALA A 111 -6.74 10.53 -4.99
C ALA A 111 -6.64 9.02 -4.74
N THR A 112 -5.46 8.42 -4.93
CA THR A 112 -5.21 7.00 -4.65
C THR A 112 -5.45 6.66 -3.18
N ILE A 113 -4.96 7.49 -2.26
CA ILE A 113 -5.13 7.29 -0.82
C ILE A 113 -6.61 7.33 -0.44
N LEU A 114 -7.36 8.34 -0.90
CA LEU A 114 -8.79 8.45 -0.63
C LEU A 114 -9.58 7.28 -1.21
N LEU A 115 -9.20 6.77 -2.38
CA LEU A 115 -9.85 5.60 -2.97
C LEU A 115 -9.57 4.33 -2.17
N ILE A 116 -8.35 4.15 -1.65
CA ILE A 116 -8.04 3.03 -0.73
C ILE A 116 -8.91 3.13 0.53
N LEU A 117 -8.96 4.31 1.15
CA LEU A 117 -9.78 4.55 2.34
C LEU A 117 -11.26 4.28 2.06
N HIS A 118 -11.78 4.78 0.94
CA HIS A 118 -13.14 4.50 0.48
C HIS A 118 -13.37 2.98 0.38
N ASN A 119 -12.52 2.24 -0.33
CA ASN A 119 -12.67 0.79 -0.49
C ASN A 119 -12.69 0.05 0.85
N ILE A 120 -11.86 0.46 1.80
CA ILE A 120 -11.82 -0.16 3.14
C ILE A 120 -13.09 0.18 3.94
N CYS A 121 -13.50 1.44 3.96
CA CYS A 121 -14.63 1.91 4.78
C CYS A 121 -16.00 1.47 4.25
N PHE A 122 -16.14 1.32 2.93
CA PHE A 122 -17.38 0.88 2.29
C PHE A 122 -17.49 -0.65 2.19
N CYS A 123 -16.49 -1.40 2.64
CA CYS A 123 -16.60 -2.83 2.91
C CYS A 123 -17.72 -3.06 3.94
N SER A 124 -18.73 -3.87 3.61
CA SER A 124 -19.86 -4.18 4.49
C SER A 124 -19.41 -4.67 5.87
N ALA A 125 -18.34 -5.48 5.92
CA ALA A 125 -17.74 -5.97 7.15
C ALA A 125 -17.02 -4.90 8.00
N ASN A 126 -16.67 -3.74 7.41
CA ASN A 126 -16.00 -2.64 8.11
C ASN A 126 -16.94 -1.46 8.45
N LYS A 127 -18.08 -1.31 7.74
CA LYS A 127 -19.03 -0.20 7.98
C LYS A 127 -19.41 -0.01 9.46
N PRO A 128 -19.71 -1.07 10.24
CA PRO A 128 -20.07 -0.91 11.66
C PRO A 128 -18.91 -0.47 12.56
N LYS A 129 -17.65 -0.48 12.08
CA LYS A 129 -16.47 -0.11 12.85
C LYS A 129 -15.94 1.28 12.51
N VAL A 130 -16.35 1.83 11.37
CA VAL A 130 -15.94 3.15 10.88
C VAL A 130 -16.99 4.22 11.21
N LEU A 131 -18.26 3.83 11.31
CA LEU A 131 -19.41 4.74 11.53
C LEU A 131 -19.89 4.76 12.99
N VAL A 132 -19.03 4.41 13.95
CA VAL A 132 -19.32 4.52 15.40
C VAL A 132 -18.83 5.86 15.92
#